data_AF-A0A6J4ICJ1-F1
#
_entry.id   AF-A0A6J4ICJ1-F1
#
_cell.length_a   1.000
_cell.length_b   1.000
_cell.length_c   1.000
_cell.angle_alpha   90.00
_cell.angle_beta   90.00
_cell.angle_gamma   90.00
#
_symmetry.space_group_name_H-M   'P 1'
#
loop_
_entity.id
_entity.type
_entity.pdbx_description
1 polymer ?
#
loop_
_entity_poly.entity_id
_entity_poly.type
_entity_poly.pdbx_seq_one_letter_code
_entity_poly.pdbx_strand_id
1 'polypeptide(L)'
;MAQAAHFEQDEQKEIYQAFHVLVNMSPGKLDKWLQTEESRGVGFRNEGESEAVGHESGRRIVEILQRKKAELTEEDYGHMRKVVGYIKRHLAQRPEGDISQTRWRYSLMNWGHDPQQD
;
A
#
# COMPACT_ATOMS: atom_id res chain seq x y z
N MET A 1 7.03 -24.17 6.78
CA MET A 1 7.88 -23.03 6.39
C MET A 1 7.31 -22.49 5.09
N ALA A 2 6.83 -21.24 5.05
CA ALA A 2 6.39 -20.65 3.79
C ALA A 2 7.63 -20.50 2.89
N GLN A 3 7.60 -21.11 1.71
CA GLN A 3 8.65 -20.91 0.72
C GLN A 3 8.67 -19.42 0.38
N ALA A 4 9.81 -18.75 0.58
CA ALA A 4 9.97 -17.40 0.08
C ALA A 4 9.67 -17.44 -1.42
N ALA A 5 8.68 -16.65 -1.86
CA ALA A 5 8.37 -16.55 -3.27
C ALA A 5 9.63 -16.06 -3.98
N HIS A 6 10.04 -16.76 -5.03
CA HIS A 6 11.05 -16.28 -5.95
C HIS A 6 10.32 -15.71 -7.15
N PHE A 7 10.59 -14.45 -7.48
CA PHE A 7 10.02 -13.80 -8.64
C PHE A 7 11.04 -13.78 -9.76
N GLU A 8 10.66 -14.29 -10.93
CA GLU A 8 11.46 -14.18 -12.14
C GLU A 8 11.65 -12.70 -12.54
N GLN A 9 12.70 -12.38 -13.30
CA GLN A 9 13.05 -10.98 -13.63
C GLN A 9 11.91 -10.22 -14.33
N ASP A 10 11.18 -10.88 -15.23
CA ASP A 10 10.04 -10.28 -15.91
C ASP A 10 8.88 -10.02 -14.95
N GLU A 11 8.63 -10.94 -14.01
CA GLU A 11 7.60 -10.77 -12.98
C GLU A 11 7.95 -9.62 -12.01
N GLN A 12 9.22 -9.52 -11.58
CA GLN A 12 9.71 -8.40 -10.77
C GLN A 12 9.50 -7.06 -11.50
N LYS A 13 9.76 -7.02 -12.80
CA LYS A 13 9.55 -5.82 -13.62
C LYS A 13 8.08 -5.43 -13.68
N GLU A 14 7.18 -6.38 -13.91
CA GLU A 14 5.73 -6.13 -13.94
C GLU A 14 5.21 -5.65 -12.58
N ILE A 15 5.61 -6.30 -11.48
CA ILE A 15 5.26 -5.91 -10.12
C ILE A 15 5.73 -4.49 -9.84
N TYR A 16 7.00 -4.19 -10.14
CA TYR A 16 7.59 -2.87 -9.93
C TYR A 16 6.83 -1.78 -10.68
N GLN A 17 6.55 -2.01 -11.97
CA GLN A 17 5.80 -1.06 -12.80
C GLN A 17 4.39 -0.84 -12.26
N ALA A 18 3.65 -1.92 -11.96
CA ALA A 18 2.30 -1.82 -11.44
C ALA A 18 2.25 -1.10 -10.08
N PHE A 19 3.22 -1.36 -9.22
CA PHE A 19 3.36 -0.70 -7.91
C PHE A 19 3.57 0.80 -8.07
N HIS A 20 4.54 1.22 -8.89
CA HIS A 20 4.83 2.63 -9.11
C HIS A 20 3.77 3.39 -9.92
N VAL A 21 2.88 2.68 -10.63
CA VAL A 21 1.69 3.26 -11.26
C VAL A 21 0.58 3.49 -10.22
N LEU A 22 0.34 2.53 -9.32
CA LEU A 22 -0.80 2.59 -8.41
C LEU A 22 -0.50 3.35 -7.11
N VAL A 23 0.72 3.31 -6.61
CA VAL A 23 1.14 4.10 -5.44
C VAL A 23 1.41 5.53 -5.90
N ASN A 24 0.38 6.36 -5.84
CA ASN A 24 0.39 7.75 -6.32
C ASN A 24 0.75 8.78 -5.23
N MET A 25 0.90 8.35 -3.98
CA MET A 25 1.38 9.19 -2.88
C MET A 25 2.91 9.14 -2.77
N SER A 26 3.57 10.29 -2.74
CA SER A 26 5.01 10.35 -2.49
C SER A 26 5.35 9.87 -1.07
N PRO A 27 6.59 9.43 -0.79
CA PRO A 27 6.99 8.94 0.53
C PRO A 27 6.67 9.93 1.65
N GLY A 28 6.97 11.22 1.44
CA GLY A 28 6.69 12.26 2.43
C GLY A 28 5.21 12.60 2.59
N LYS A 29 4.38 12.41 1.56
CA LYS A 29 2.91 12.57 1.70
C LYS A 29 2.32 11.40 2.47
N LEU A 30 2.73 10.17 2.14
CA LEU A 30 2.27 8.97 2.80
C LEU A 30 2.72 8.94 4.27
N ASP A 31 3.98 9.25 4.55
CA ASP A 31 4.49 9.32 5.92
C ASP A 31 3.68 10.29 6.80
N LYS A 32 3.43 11.51 6.30
CA LYS A 32 2.58 12.49 6.99
C LYS A 32 1.16 11.99 7.22
N TRP A 33 0.58 11.32 6.22
CA TRP A 33 -0.75 10.72 6.34
C TRP A 33 -0.80 9.65 7.45
N LEU A 34 0.21 8.77 7.53
CA LEU A 34 0.27 7.72 8.54
C LEU A 34 0.39 8.27 9.99
N GLN A 35 0.82 9.52 10.17
CA GLN A 35 0.84 10.14 11.50
C GLN A 35 -0.54 10.62 11.98
N THR A 36 -1.58 10.56 11.16
CA THR A 36 -2.93 11.04 11.49
C THR A 36 -3.74 10.01 12.28
N GLU A 37 -4.69 10.49 13.08
CA GLU A 37 -5.64 9.62 13.80
C GLU A 37 -6.58 8.89 12.83
N GLU A 38 -6.95 9.55 11.73
CA GLU A 38 -7.74 8.97 10.65
C GLU A 38 -7.07 7.74 10.06
N SER A 39 -5.77 7.85 9.75
CA SER A 39 -4.97 6.73 9.24
C SER A 39 -4.89 5.57 10.23
N ARG A 40 -4.67 5.85 11.52
CA ARG A 40 -4.60 4.84 12.60
C ARG A 40 -5.96 4.18 12.90
N GLY A 41 -7.05 4.89 12.62
CA GLY A 41 -8.42 4.47 12.88
C GLY A 41 -9.09 3.59 11.81
N VAL A 42 -8.43 3.33 10.68
CA VAL A 42 -8.99 2.58 9.56
C VAL A 42 -8.23 1.30 9.23
N GLY A 43 -8.92 0.36 8.58
CA GLY A 43 -8.36 -0.92 8.17
C GLY A 43 -8.63 -2.07 9.14
N PHE A 44 -8.21 -3.26 8.71
CA PHE A 44 -8.35 -4.50 9.46
C PHE A 44 -7.24 -4.61 10.52
N ARG A 45 -7.58 -5.09 11.71
CA ARG A 45 -6.65 -5.40 12.81
C ARG A 45 -6.77 -6.89 13.15
N ASN A 46 -5.64 -7.55 13.34
CA ASN A 46 -5.65 -8.89 13.91
C ASN A 46 -6.02 -8.83 15.39
N GLU A 47 -6.54 -9.93 15.92
CA GLU A 47 -6.82 -10.05 17.35
C GLU A 47 -5.52 -9.89 18.15
N GLY A 48 -5.55 -9.01 19.15
CA GLY A 48 -4.39 -8.70 20.00
C GLY A 48 -3.42 -7.66 19.43
N GLU A 49 -3.55 -7.26 18.16
CA GLU A 49 -2.68 -6.24 17.55
C GLU A 49 -3.21 -4.82 17.79
N SER A 50 -2.28 -3.92 18.12
CA SER A 50 -2.59 -2.50 18.33
C SER A 50 -2.73 -1.70 17.03
N GLU A 51 -2.23 -2.25 15.93
CA GLU A 51 -2.11 -1.57 14.64
C GLU A 51 -2.91 -2.26 13.53
N ALA A 52 -3.46 -1.47 12.61
CA ALA A 52 -4.12 -1.99 11.41
C ALA A 52 -3.10 -2.44 10.36
N VAL A 53 -3.37 -3.59 9.73
CA VAL A 53 -2.55 -4.17 8.66
C VAL A 53 -2.26 -3.18 7.53
N GLY A 54 -3.23 -2.33 7.20
CA GLY A 54 -3.05 -1.29 6.17
C GLY A 54 -2.09 -0.20 6.61
N HIS A 55 -2.16 0.24 7.87
CA HIS A 55 -1.26 1.27 8.40
C HIS A 55 0.18 0.74 8.48
N GLU A 56 0.36 -0.52 8.91
CA GLU A 56 1.66 -1.20 8.93
C GLU A 56 2.22 -1.30 7.50
N SER A 57 1.38 -1.71 6.54
CA SER A 57 1.75 -1.76 5.12
C SER A 57 2.17 -0.39 4.58
N GLY A 58 1.49 0.68 5.01
CA GLY A 58 1.85 2.05 4.65
C GLY A 58 3.29 2.40 5.02
N ARG A 59 3.73 2.05 6.24
CA ARG A 59 5.13 2.28 6.64
C ARG A 59 6.10 1.50 5.76
N ARG A 60 5.78 0.25 5.43
CA ARG A 60 6.63 -0.56 4.54
C ARG A 60 6.68 0.01 3.11
N ILE A 61 5.58 0.57 2.61
CA ILE A 61 5.56 1.28 1.33
C ILE A 61 6.51 2.49 1.36
N VAL A 62 6.51 3.29 2.44
CA VAL A 62 7.43 4.43 2.60
C VAL A 62 8.89 3.95 2.50
N GLU A 63 9.25 2.88 3.22
CA GLU A 63 10.60 2.30 3.16
C GLU A 63 10.97 1.86 1.74
N ILE A 64 10.07 1.14 1.07
CA ILE A 64 10.30 0.64 -0.29
C ILE A 64 10.51 1.79 -1.28
N LEU A 65 9.70 2.85 -1.21
CA LEU A 65 9.81 3.99 -2.12
C LEU A 65 11.10 4.81 -1.91
N GLN A 66 11.75 4.69 -0.75
CA GLN A 66 13.02 5.36 -0.45
C GLN A 66 14.24 4.54 -0.89
N ARG A 67 14.10 3.23 -1.13
CA ARG A 67 15.19 2.37 -1.60
C ARG A 67 15.47 2.55 -3.08
N LYS A 68 16.71 2.26 -3.48
CA LYS A 68 17.05 2.12 -4.90
C LYS A 68 16.51 0.80 -5.41
N LYS A 69 16.13 0.74 -6.70
CA LYS A 69 15.65 -0.50 -7.33
C LYS A 69 16.60 -1.70 -7.16
N ALA A 70 17.91 -1.47 -7.18
CA ALA A 70 18.93 -2.50 -7.01
C ALA A 70 19.03 -3.06 -5.57
N GLU A 71 18.41 -2.40 -4.59
CA GLU A 71 18.40 -2.79 -3.18
C GLU A 71 17.12 -3.56 -2.80
N LEU A 72 16.17 -3.70 -3.74
CA LEU A 72 14.90 -4.39 -3.51
C LEU A 72 15.10 -5.90 -3.39
N THR A 73 14.48 -6.48 -2.36
CA THR A 73 14.52 -7.92 -2.09
C THR A 73 13.27 -8.63 -2.63
N GLU A 74 13.30 -9.96 -2.68
CA GLU A 74 12.11 -10.78 -3.00
C GLU A 74 10.94 -10.48 -2.06
N GLU A 75 11.22 -10.18 -0.78
CA GLU A 75 10.19 -9.77 0.18
C GLU A 75 9.56 -8.43 -0.21
N ASP A 76 10.37 -7.47 -0.70
CA ASP A 76 9.86 -6.18 -1.18
C ASP A 76 8.95 -6.38 -2.39
N TYR A 77 9.34 -7.22 -3.35
CA TYR A 77 8.48 -7.56 -4.50
C TYR A 77 7.20 -8.26 -4.06
N GLY A 78 7.27 -9.17 -3.08
CA GLY A 78 6.10 -9.82 -2.49
C GLY A 78 5.15 -8.81 -1.85
N HIS A 79 5.70 -7.83 -1.13
CA HIS A 79 4.93 -6.74 -0.55
C HIS A 79 4.32 -5.83 -1.63
N MET A 80 5.08 -5.42 -2.64
CA MET A 80 4.56 -4.63 -3.77
C MET A 80 3.40 -5.33 -4.47
N ARG A 81 3.51 -6.64 -4.74
CA ARG A 81 2.43 -7.44 -5.33
C ARG A 81 1.19 -7.44 -4.46
N LYS A 82 1.34 -7.57 -3.13
CA LYS A 82 0.24 -7.46 -2.17
C LYS A 82 -0.44 -6.09 -2.25
N VAL A 83 0.34 -5.01 -2.28
CA VAL A 83 -0.14 -3.63 -2.38
C VAL A 83 -0.94 -3.40 -3.66
N VAL A 84 -0.38 -3.77 -4.81
CA VAL A 84 -1.04 -3.71 -6.12
C VAL A 84 -2.38 -4.45 -6.09
N GLY A 85 -2.39 -5.67 -5.55
CA GLY A 85 -3.60 -6.46 -5.43
C GLY A 85 -4.66 -5.83 -4.53
N TYR A 86 -4.25 -5.25 -3.40
CA TYR A 86 -5.15 -4.55 -2.50
C TYR A 86 -5.78 -3.33 -3.16
N ILE A 87 -4.98 -2.42 -3.73
CA ILE A 87 -5.44 -1.18 -4.37
C ILE A 87 -6.47 -1.50 -5.46
N LYS A 88 -6.15 -2.42 -6.39
CA LYS A 88 -7.05 -2.79 -7.48
C LYS A 88 -8.40 -3.30 -6.98
N ARG A 89 -8.41 -4.21 -5.99
CA ARG A 89 -9.65 -4.75 -5.44
C ARG A 89 -10.46 -3.71 -4.68
N HIS A 90 -9.80 -2.84 -3.92
CA HIS A 90 -10.49 -1.83 -3.13
C HIS A 90 -11.04 -0.69 -3.98
N LEU A 91 -10.34 -0.30 -5.06
CA LEU A 91 -10.84 0.63 -6.07
C LEU A 91 -12.11 0.12 -6.76
N ALA A 92 -12.19 -1.19 -7.05
CA ALA A 92 -13.39 -1.80 -7.63
C ALA A 92 -14.61 -1.76 -6.70
N GLN A 93 -14.41 -1.48 -5.40
CA GLN A 93 -15.46 -1.36 -4.38
C GLN A 93 -15.77 0.11 -4.05
N ARG A 94 -15.50 1.04 -4.98
CA ARG A 94 -15.72 2.47 -4.78
C ARG A 94 -17.17 2.76 -4.37
N PRO A 95 -17.40 3.43 -3.23
CA PRO A 95 -18.75 3.82 -2.82
C PRO A 95 -19.30 4.93 -3.73
N GLU A 96 -20.61 5.02 -3.83
CA GLU A 96 -21.29 6.13 -4.49
C GLU A 96 -21.19 7.42 -3.65
N GLY A 97 -21.27 8.57 -4.32
CA GLY A 97 -21.28 9.88 -3.67
C GLY A 97 -19.89 10.45 -3.38
N ASP A 98 -19.82 11.37 -2.41
CA ASP A 98 -18.57 12.01 -2.02
C ASP A 98 -17.66 11.06 -1.23
N ILE A 99 -16.47 10.84 -1.75
CA ILE A 99 -15.46 9.95 -1.18
C ILE A 99 -14.46 10.67 -0.26
N SER A 100 -14.51 12.01 -0.20
CA SER A 100 -13.48 12.88 0.37
C SER A 100 -13.07 12.51 1.80
N GLN A 101 -14.03 12.14 2.64
CA GLN A 101 -13.84 11.85 4.07
C GLN A 101 -14.42 10.47 4.43
N THR A 102 -14.03 9.44 3.66
CA THR A 102 -14.56 8.08 3.83
C THR A 102 -13.49 7.11 4.32
N ARG A 103 -13.92 6.12 5.12
CA ARG A 103 -13.05 5.00 5.53
C ARG A 103 -12.45 4.26 4.33
N TRP A 104 -13.17 4.20 3.21
CA TRP A 104 -12.71 3.61 1.95
C TRP A 104 -11.49 4.35 1.39
N ARG A 105 -11.58 5.69 1.24
CA ARG A 105 -10.46 6.52 0.78
C ARG A 105 -9.29 6.42 1.74
N TYR A 106 -9.55 6.57 3.04
CA TYR A 106 -8.50 6.54 4.06
C TYR A 106 -7.75 5.21 4.10
N SER A 107 -8.46 4.09 3.89
CA SER A 107 -7.82 2.79 3.77
C SER A 107 -6.96 2.74 2.50
N LEU A 108 -7.41 3.23 1.35
CA LEU A 108 -6.56 3.32 0.14
C LEU A 108 -5.29 4.16 0.38
N MET A 109 -5.42 5.27 1.11
CA MET A 109 -4.29 6.14 1.44
C MET A 109 -3.28 5.45 2.36
N ASN A 110 -3.73 4.59 3.30
CA ASN A 110 -2.81 3.74 4.07
C ASN A 110 -2.00 2.79 3.17
N TRP A 111 -2.52 2.45 1.99
CA TRP A 111 -1.83 1.63 0.99
C TRP A 111 -1.13 2.47 -0.08
N GLY A 112 -0.93 3.76 0.16
CA GLY A 112 -0.16 4.66 -0.71
C GLY A 112 -0.91 5.17 -1.94
N HIS A 113 -2.22 4.96 -2.02
CA HIS A 113 -3.05 5.40 -3.13
C HIS A 113 -4.12 6.39 -2.65
N ASP A 114 -4.13 7.60 -3.22
CA ASP A 114 -5.19 8.58 -3.00
C ASP A 114 -6.06 8.69 -4.27
N PRO A 115 -7.31 8.20 -4.25
CA PRO A 115 -8.23 8.23 -5.40
C PRO A 115 -8.75 9.63 -5.75
N GLN A 116 -8.29 10.68 -5.07
CA GLN A 116 -8.50 12.08 -5.43
C GLN A 116 -7.27 12.73 -6.09
N GLN A 117 -6.17 11.98 -6.24
CA GLN A 117 -4.95 12.40 -6.95
C GLN A 117 -4.77 11.68 -8.29
N ASP A 118 -5.74 10.86 -8.69
CA ASP A 118 -5.79 10.17 -10.00
C ASP A 118 -6.17 11.10 -11.15
#